data_AF-A0AA43DNZ8-F1
#
_entry.id   AF-A0AA43DNZ8-F1
#
_cell.length_a   1.000
_cell.length_b   1.000
_cell.length_c   1.000
_cell.angle_alpha   90.00
_cell.angle_beta   90.00
_cell.angle_gamma   90.00
#
_symmetry.space_group_name_H-M   'P 1'
#
loop_
_entity.id
_entity.type
_entity.pdbx_description
1 polymer ?
#
loop_
_entity_poly.entity_id
_entity_poly.type
_entity_poly.pdbx_seq_one_letter_code
_entity_poly.pdbx_strand_id
1 'polypeptide(L)'
;MAEITPKRHGELARGVFAILRDAPDGLPAAEVLRRVAETVPPTPFESTYYESTPTARRYEKIVRSSTIGAVKAGWLIKEKGQWSLTEDGRKAYEEFTDPEAFFLESRRLYRVWKKAQPEVPSDDSEEVGTAAAATIAALSPRTRAIGVAALGIAAAILAYVLIGRDDGSFAVARDAVPVDTRPAIPADAVTLQELKSQAASQSRPLYWAGARADATYELTRSADGRTYVRYLTGDAVVGDPAADFVTVATYPQSNGFDAVTTAATKAGNIRIDLPAGGVAVTSRTQPTSVYLSYPGADYQVEVYAPDAATAVDLVKSGKVKPVGGGTPVATGVARGLSLRALRALARSEPGIYWAGPRTGTTYEVTRTPGGRTFVRYLTGGAKIGDPDADFLVIATYAQQEALLQVEAAGNGSGVVKLELEGGGLAVYDPVQPTSVYLAFPDVDSQIEVYSPKKGEARSLVERGRIVPIS
;
A
#
# COMPACT_ATOMS: atom_id res chain seq x y z
N MET A 1 -33.58 11.53 -14.38
CA MET A 1 -33.47 10.44 -15.38
C MET A 1 -32.01 10.04 -15.44
N ALA A 2 -31.68 8.77 -15.73
CA ALA A 2 -30.28 8.38 -15.87
C ALA A 2 -29.65 9.16 -17.04
N GLU A 3 -28.55 9.87 -16.78
CA GLU A 3 -27.88 10.75 -17.75
C GLU A 3 -27.28 9.96 -18.93
N ILE A 4 -27.07 8.65 -18.78
CA ILE A 4 -26.63 7.71 -19.83
C ILE A 4 -27.51 6.46 -19.77
N THR A 5 -28.21 6.17 -20.86
CA THR A 5 -29.14 5.03 -20.98
C THR A 5 -28.45 3.79 -21.57
N PRO A 6 -29.03 2.58 -21.45
CA PRO A 6 -28.50 1.39 -22.13
C PRO A 6 -28.39 1.57 -23.65
N LYS A 7 -29.39 2.21 -24.26
CA LYS A 7 -29.34 2.63 -25.65
C LYS A 7 -28.13 3.51 -25.96
N ARG A 8 -27.84 4.52 -25.13
CA ARG A 8 -26.70 5.42 -25.34
C ARG A 8 -25.36 4.69 -25.20
N HIS A 9 -25.23 3.80 -24.22
CA HIS A 9 -24.06 2.92 -24.13
C HIS A 9 -23.89 2.07 -25.40
N GLY A 10 -24.99 1.56 -25.94
CA GLY A 10 -25.04 0.86 -27.21
C GLY A 10 -24.54 1.67 -28.40
N GLU A 11 -24.98 2.92 -28.53
CA GLU A 11 -24.56 3.82 -29.61
C GLU A 11 -23.05 4.04 -29.60
N LEU A 12 -22.48 4.28 -28.40
CA LEU A 12 -21.05 4.49 -28.22
C LEU A 12 -20.24 3.22 -28.49
N ALA A 13 -20.71 2.06 -28.00
CA ALA A 13 -20.05 0.78 -28.24
C ALA A 13 -20.10 0.40 -29.73
N ARG A 14 -21.26 0.56 -30.39
CA ARG A 14 -21.39 0.31 -31.83
C ARG A 14 -20.58 1.31 -32.67
N GLY A 15 -20.42 2.55 -32.22
CA GLY A 15 -19.51 3.52 -32.82
C GLY A 15 -18.07 3.03 -32.83
N VAL A 16 -17.58 2.48 -31.70
CA VAL A 16 -16.24 1.87 -31.62
C VAL A 16 -16.09 0.72 -32.61
N PHE A 17 -17.10 -0.15 -32.71
CA PHE A 17 -17.07 -1.29 -33.62
C PHE A 17 -17.10 -0.86 -35.09
N ALA A 18 -17.86 0.17 -35.44
CA ALA A 18 -17.87 0.74 -36.79
C ALA A 18 -16.46 1.19 -37.22
N ILE A 19 -15.77 1.92 -36.34
CA ILE A 19 -14.40 2.42 -36.60
C ILE A 19 -13.40 1.27 -36.73
N LEU A 20 -13.50 0.25 -35.88
CA LEU A 20 -12.55 -0.87 -35.87
C LEU A 20 -12.83 -1.91 -36.94
N ARG A 21 -14.06 -2.02 -37.45
CA ARG A 21 -14.40 -2.88 -38.59
C ARG A 21 -13.55 -2.52 -39.81
N ASP A 22 -13.32 -1.23 -40.03
CA ASP A 22 -12.56 -0.72 -41.17
C ASP A 22 -11.04 -0.69 -40.91
N ALA A 23 -10.58 -1.24 -39.77
CA ALA A 23 -9.18 -1.32 -39.37
C ALA A 23 -8.85 -2.72 -38.79
N PRO A 24 -8.59 -3.73 -39.64
CA PRO A 24 -8.45 -5.13 -39.23
C PRO A 24 -7.28 -5.38 -38.27
N ASP A 25 -6.19 -4.62 -38.37
CA ASP A 25 -5.04 -4.69 -37.47
C ASP A 25 -5.26 -3.94 -36.13
N GLY A 26 -6.45 -3.37 -35.96
CA GLY A 26 -6.79 -2.53 -34.82
C GLY A 26 -6.22 -1.11 -34.91
N LEU A 27 -6.62 -0.28 -33.94
CA LEU A 27 -6.19 1.12 -33.84
C LEU A 27 -5.77 1.47 -32.41
N PRO A 28 -4.88 2.46 -32.23
CA PRO A 28 -4.64 3.04 -30.92
C PRO A 28 -5.93 3.57 -30.30
N ALA A 29 -6.14 3.33 -29.01
CA ALA A 29 -7.37 3.67 -28.30
C ALA A 29 -7.68 5.18 -28.30
N ALA A 30 -6.67 6.04 -28.43
CA ALA A 30 -6.83 7.48 -28.57
C ALA A 30 -7.43 7.86 -29.94
N GLU A 31 -6.98 7.19 -31.00
CA GLU A 31 -7.49 7.40 -32.36
C GLU A 31 -8.91 6.88 -32.52
N VAL A 32 -9.23 5.73 -31.91
CA VAL A 32 -10.60 5.20 -31.87
C VAL A 32 -11.53 6.22 -31.21
N LEU A 33 -11.18 6.73 -30.02
CA LEU A 33 -12.03 7.71 -29.32
C LEU A 33 -12.24 8.99 -30.11
N ARG A 34 -11.18 9.51 -30.75
CA ARG A 34 -11.27 10.70 -31.59
C ARG A 34 -12.27 10.49 -32.73
N ARG A 35 -12.15 9.37 -33.46
CA ARG A 35 -13.05 9.03 -34.58
C ARG A 35 -14.47 8.71 -34.13
N VAL A 36 -14.64 8.12 -32.95
CA VAL A 36 -15.97 7.86 -32.37
C VAL A 36 -16.64 9.17 -31.94
N ALA A 37 -15.89 10.14 -31.42
CA ALA A 37 -16.43 11.48 -31.12
C ALA A 37 -16.91 12.24 -32.36
N GLU A 38 -16.30 11.97 -33.53
CA GLU A 38 -16.72 12.55 -34.81
C GLU A 38 -18.00 11.90 -35.35
N THR A 39 -18.16 10.59 -35.16
CA THR A 39 -19.29 9.82 -35.73
C THR A 39 -20.48 9.68 -34.77
N VAL A 40 -20.23 9.69 -33.46
CA VAL A 40 -21.24 9.63 -32.39
C VAL A 40 -20.98 10.77 -31.39
N PRO A 41 -21.30 12.03 -31.73
CA PRO A 41 -20.88 13.18 -30.94
C PRO A 41 -21.37 13.16 -29.48
N PRO A 42 -20.59 13.75 -28.56
CA PRO A 42 -20.95 13.86 -27.14
C PRO A 42 -22.22 14.69 -26.92
N THR A 43 -23.06 14.25 -26.01
CA THR A 43 -24.16 15.08 -25.45
C THR A 43 -23.61 16.23 -24.60
N PRO A 44 -24.43 17.23 -24.19
CA PRO A 44 -23.99 18.27 -23.27
C PRO A 44 -23.44 17.72 -21.96
N PHE A 45 -24.07 16.67 -21.39
CA PHE A 45 -23.59 16.01 -20.19
C PHE A 45 -22.24 15.30 -20.44
N GLU A 46 -22.14 14.51 -21.52
CA GLU A 46 -20.89 13.85 -21.92
C GLU A 46 -19.79 14.85 -22.27
N SER A 47 -20.17 16.07 -22.63
CA SER A 47 -19.25 17.15 -22.97
C SER A 47 -18.58 17.80 -21.77
N THR A 48 -19.14 17.61 -20.58
CA THR A 48 -18.60 18.14 -19.33
C THR A 48 -17.38 17.33 -18.88
N TYR A 49 -16.81 17.72 -17.75
CA TYR A 49 -15.72 17.01 -17.09
C TYR A 49 -16.22 16.44 -15.77
N TYR A 50 -15.53 15.42 -15.25
CA TYR A 50 -15.75 14.98 -13.88
C TYR A 50 -15.00 15.94 -12.95
N GLU A 51 -15.61 16.35 -11.84
CA GLU A 51 -14.95 17.22 -10.84
C GLU A 51 -13.67 16.57 -10.29
N SER A 52 -13.63 15.24 -10.23
CA SER A 52 -12.46 14.44 -9.86
C SER A 52 -11.38 14.34 -10.95
N THR A 53 -11.67 14.70 -12.20
CA THR A 53 -10.72 14.66 -13.33
C THR A 53 -11.05 15.78 -14.35
N PRO A 54 -10.73 17.06 -14.05
CA PRO A 54 -11.11 18.22 -14.87
C PRO A 54 -10.40 18.28 -16.23
N THR A 55 -9.41 17.40 -16.46
CA THR A 55 -8.63 17.31 -17.70
C THR A 55 -9.13 16.24 -18.68
N ALA A 56 -10.02 15.33 -18.23
CA ALA A 56 -10.57 14.26 -19.06
C ALA A 56 -12.09 14.42 -19.19
N ARG A 57 -12.56 14.65 -20.41
CA ARG A 57 -13.97 14.84 -20.72
C ARG A 57 -14.76 13.54 -20.47
N ARG A 58 -16.02 13.66 -20.05
CA ARG A 58 -16.84 12.50 -19.64
C ARG A 58 -17.03 11.51 -20.78
N TYR A 59 -17.18 12.03 -22.00
CA TYR A 59 -17.40 11.26 -23.21
C TYR A 59 -16.43 10.09 -23.39
N GLU A 60 -15.12 10.34 -23.33
CA GLU A 60 -14.07 9.33 -23.56
C GLU A 60 -14.12 8.22 -22.49
N LYS A 61 -14.49 8.57 -21.25
CA LYS A 61 -14.68 7.60 -20.17
C LYS A 61 -15.92 6.74 -20.41
N ILE A 62 -17.02 7.35 -20.85
CA ILE A 62 -18.27 6.65 -21.11
C ILE A 62 -18.12 5.69 -22.30
N VAL A 63 -17.42 6.08 -23.37
CA VAL A 63 -17.11 5.16 -24.49
C VAL A 63 -16.29 3.95 -24.01
N ARG A 64 -15.34 4.17 -23.10
CA ARG A 64 -14.50 3.10 -22.51
C ARG A 64 -15.29 2.13 -21.64
N SER A 65 -16.19 2.61 -20.80
CA SER A 65 -17.03 1.76 -19.96
C SER A 65 -18.10 1.02 -20.78
N SER A 66 -18.67 1.68 -21.79
CA SER A 66 -19.68 1.08 -22.70
C SER A 66 -19.18 -0.16 -23.43
N THR A 67 -17.85 -0.31 -23.58
CA THR A 67 -17.21 -1.41 -24.30
C THR A 67 -16.67 -2.51 -23.40
N ILE A 68 -16.87 -2.46 -22.07
CA ILE A 68 -16.43 -3.52 -21.14
C ILE A 68 -17.17 -4.83 -21.41
N GLY A 69 -18.49 -4.77 -21.61
CA GLY A 69 -19.30 -5.94 -21.94
C GLY A 69 -18.81 -6.64 -23.19
N ALA A 70 -18.50 -5.87 -24.23
CA ALA A 70 -17.91 -6.38 -25.48
C ALA A 70 -16.54 -7.06 -25.27
N VAL A 71 -15.68 -6.56 -24.38
CA VAL A 71 -14.41 -7.22 -24.07
C VAL A 71 -14.64 -8.56 -23.40
N LYS A 72 -15.52 -8.61 -22.40
CA LYS A 72 -15.80 -9.84 -21.64
C LYS A 72 -16.63 -10.85 -22.42
N ALA A 73 -17.38 -10.39 -23.42
CA ALA A 73 -18.03 -11.23 -24.43
C ALA A 73 -17.04 -11.81 -25.46
N GLY A 74 -15.76 -11.42 -25.42
CA GLY A 74 -14.76 -11.84 -26.41
C GLY A 74 -14.91 -11.16 -27.77
N TRP A 75 -15.67 -10.07 -27.87
CA TRP A 75 -15.95 -9.34 -29.12
C TRP A 75 -14.89 -8.28 -29.44
N LEU A 76 -14.29 -7.70 -28.41
CA LEU A 76 -13.33 -6.60 -28.52
C LEU A 76 -12.07 -6.93 -27.72
N ILE A 77 -10.90 -6.82 -28.33
CA ILE A 77 -9.61 -6.95 -27.64
C ILE A 77 -9.09 -5.54 -27.33
N LYS A 78 -8.57 -5.35 -26.12
CA LYS A 78 -7.91 -4.12 -25.68
C LYS A 78 -6.58 -4.49 -25.02
N GLU A 79 -5.50 -4.45 -25.78
CA GLU A 79 -4.16 -4.84 -25.30
C GLU A 79 -3.14 -3.75 -25.57
N LYS A 80 -2.33 -3.40 -24.57
CA LYS A 80 -1.23 -2.43 -24.68
C LYS A 80 -1.62 -1.10 -25.37
N GLY A 81 -2.87 -0.66 -25.18
CA GLY A 81 -3.40 0.59 -25.77
C GLY A 81 -3.94 0.46 -27.20
N GLN A 82 -3.93 -0.74 -27.79
CA GLN A 82 -4.49 -1.04 -29.12
C GLN A 82 -5.81 -1.77 -28.99
N TRP A 83 -6.80 -1.36 -29.78
CA TRP A 83 -8.15 -1.93 -29.79
C TRP A 83 -8.41 -2.59 -31.14
N SER A 84 -8.91 -3.83 -31.13
CA SER A 84 -9.23 -4.59 -32.34
C SER A 84 -10.47 -5.46 -32.14
N LEU A 85 -11.20 -5.75 -33.22
CA LEU A 85 -12.34 -6.66 -33.19
C LEU A 85 -11.90 -8.10 -33.41
N THR A 86 -12.47 -9.00 -32.62
CA THR A 86 -12.42 -10.43 -32.92
C THR A 86 -13.41 -10.78 -34.03
N GLU A 87 -13.34 -12.01 -34.51
CA GLU A 87 -14.31 -12.49 -35.49
C GLU A 87 -15.73 -12.57 -34.92
N ASP A 88 -15.87 -12.98 -33.66
CA ASP A 88 -17.16 -13.00 -32.96
C ASP A 88 -17.70 -11.58 -32.74
N GLY A 89 -16.82 -10.60 -32.53
CA GLY A 89 -17.21 -9.20 -32.43
C GLY A 89 -17.70 -8.61 -33.75
N ARG A 90 -17.10 -9.00 -34.89
CA ARG A 90 -17.60 -8.62 -36.22
C ARG A 90 -19.00 -9.18 -36.47
N LYS A 91 -19.21 -10.47 -36.18
CA LYS A 91 -20.53 -11.12 -36.31
C LYS A 91 -21.58 -10.48 -35.39
N ALA A 92 -21.24 -10.24 -34.13
CA ALA A 92 -22.16 -9.59 -33.18
C ALA A 92 -22.56 -8.17 -33.63
N TYR A 93 -21.66 -7.43 -34.28
CA TYR A 93 -21.95 -6.10 -34.80
C TYR A 93 -22.93 -6.10 -35.99
N GLU A 94 -22.87 -7.15 -36.82
CA GLU A 94 -23.80 -7.38 -37.93
C GLU A 94 -25.16 -7.87 -37.43
N GLU A 95 -25.17 -8.77 -36.44
CA GLU A 95 -26.38 -9.39 -35.90
C GLU A 95 -27.22 -8.40 -35.06
N PHE A 96 -26.60 -7.65 -34.15
CA PHE A 96 -27.31 -6.73 -33.27
C PHE A 96 -27.26 -5.30 -33.82
N THR A 97 -28.19 -5.00 -34.74
CA THR A 97 -28.28 -3.68 -35.38
C THR A 97 -28.96 -2.61 -34.54
N ASP A 98 -29.68 -2.98 -33.49
CA ASP A 98 -30.20 -2.02 -32.52
C ASP A 98 -29.14 -1.75 -31.44
N PRO A 99 -28.79 -0.48 -31.15
CA PRO A 99 -27.76 -0.16 -30.16
C PRO A 99 -28.07 -0.69 -28.75
N GLU A 100 -29.32 -0.57 -28.30
CA GLU A 100 -29.71 -1.04 -26.97
C GLU A 100 -29.62 -2.56 -26.88
N ALA A 101 -30.11 -3.28 -27.90
CA ALA A 101 -30.00 -4.73 -28.00
C ALA A 101 -28.54 -5.19 -28.02
N PHE A 102 -27.66 -4.54 -28.80
CA PHE A 102 -26.22 -4.83 -28.84
C PHE A 102 -25.58 -4.69 -27.45
N PHE A 103 -25.90 -3.60 -26.74
CA PHE A 103 -25.38 -3.37 -25.40
C PHE A 103 -25.91 -4.38 -24.38
N LEU A 104 -27.21 -4.64 -24.39
CA LEU A 104 -27.85 -5.60 -23.50
C LEU A 104 -27.32 -7.02 -23.70
N GLU A 105 -27.05 -7.42 -24.95
CA GLU A 105 -26.47 -8.73 -25.23
C GLU A 105 -25.02 -8.83 -24.75
N SER A 106 -24.20 -7.80 -24.99
CA SER A 106 -22.84 -7.74 -24.43
C SER A 106 -22.85 -7.82 -22.90
N ARG A 107 -23.87 -7.23 -22.25
CA ARG A 107 -24.09 -7.30 -20.80
C ARG A 107 -24.59 -8.68 -20.36
N ARG A 108 -25.42 -9.35 -21.14
CA ARG A 108 -25.85 -10.73 -20.87
C ARG A 108 -24.65 -11.67 -20.89
N LEU A 109 -23.79 -11.56 -21.90
CA LEU A 109 -22.56 -12.35 -22.01
C LEU A 109 -21.54 -12.01 -20.92
N TYR A 110 -21.43 -10.73 -20.54
CA TYR A 110 -20.69 -10.35 -19.32
C TYR A 110 -21.20 -11.09 -18.08
N ARG A 111 -22.53 -11.18 -17.89
CA ARG A 111 -23.12 -11.93 -16.77
C ARG A 111 -22.86 -13.43 -16.88
N VAL A 112 -22.87 -14.01 -18.09
CA VAL A 112 -22.52 -15.42 -18.30
C VAL A 112 -21.05 -15.66 -17.96
N TRP A 113 -20.14 -14.82 -18.46
CA TRP A 113 -18.73 -14.84 -18.11
C TRP A 113 -18.53 -14.73 -16.60
N LYS A 114 -19.24 -13.81 -15.94
CA LYS A 114 -19.20 -13.59 -14.48
C LYS A 114 -19.74 -14.80 -13.69
N LYS A 115 -20.83 -15.43 -14.14
CA LYS A 115 -21.40 -16.66 -13.54
C LYS A 115 -20.55 -17.91 -13.78
N ALA A 116 -19.82 -17.94 -14.89
CA ALA A 116 -18.89 -19.02 -15.21
C ALA A 116 -17.54 -18.88 -14.47
N GLN A 117 -17.31 -17.74 -13.80
CA GLN A 117 -16.28 -17.67 -12.76
C GLN A 117 -16.71 -18.54 -11.58
N PRO A 118 -15.77 -19.18 -10.86
CA PRO A 118 -16.09 -19.94 -9.65
C PRO A 118 -16.94 -19.08 -8.68
N GLU A 119 -18.16 -19.50 -8.37
CA GLU A 119 -19.04 -18.77 -7.44
C GLU A 119 -18.56 -18.91 -5.99
N VAL A 120 -18.19 -17.79 -5.39
CA VAL A 120 -18.35 -17.53 -3.96
C VAL A 120 -19.63 -16.67 -3.84
N PRO A 121 -20.60 -16.97 -2.96
CA PRO A 121 -21.90 -16.30 -3.00
C PRO A 121 -21.79 -14.80 -2.64
N SER A 122 -22.30 -13.94 -3.52
CA SER A 122 -22.52 -12.50 -3.27
C SER A 122 -23.72 -11.99 -4.08
N ASP A 123 -24.57 -11.18 -3.45
CA ASP A 123 -25.54 -10.23 -4.03
C ASP A 123 -25.43 -8.99 -3.13
N ASP A 124 -25.29 -7.74 -3.54
CA ASP A 124 -25.31 -7.03 -4.82
C ASP A 124 -24.34 -5.84 -4.70
N SER A 125 -23.72 -5.38 -5.80
CA SER A 125 -23.12 -4.03 -5.86
C SER A 125 -23.17 -3.43 -7.27
N GLU A 126 -23.66 -2.19 -7.30
CA GLU A 126 -23.35 -1.21 -8.34
C GLU A 126 -21.85 -0.85 -8.25
N GLU A 127 -21.18 -0.82 -9.41
CA GLU A 127 -19.74 -0.68 -9.55
C GLU A 127 -19.38 0.77 -9.91
N VAL A 128 -18.68 1.44 -9.01
CA VAL A 128 -17.98 2.72 -9.23
C VAL A 128 -16.48 2.47 -9.22
N GLY A 129 -15.77 2.92 -10.25
CA GLY A 129 -14.33 3.18 -10.15
C GLY A 129 -13.56 3.04 -11.47
N THR A 130 -13.29 4.14 -12.18
CA THR A 130 -12.06 4.30 -13.00
C THR A 130 -11.76 5.78 -13.27
N ALA A 131 -10.91 6.38 -12.42
CA ALA A 131 -10.32 7.70 -12.64
C ALA A 131 -8.93 7.78 -11.97
N ALA A 132 -7.97 6.97 -12.42
CA ALA A 132 -6.58 7.08 -11.95
C ALA A 132 -5.53 7.05 -13.07
N ALA A 133 -5.85 6.55 -14.27
CA ALA A 133 -4.84 6.37 -15.32
C ALA A 133 -4.58 7.61 -16.22
N ALA A 134 -5.29 8.74 -16.04
CA ALA A 134 -5.25 9.85 -17.01
C ALA A 134 -4.27 11.00 -16.69
N THR A 135 -3.61 11.00 -15.52
CA THR A 135 -2.83 12.18 -15.08
C THR A 135 -1.31 12.09 -15.37
N ILE A 136 -0.82 11.02 -16.00
CA ILE A 136 0.63 10.80 -16.18
C ILE A 136 1.15 11.32 -17.54
N ALA A 137 0.27 11.61 -18.50
CA ALA A 137 0.66 11.85 -19.90
C ALA A 137 1.03 13.29 -20.27
N ALA A 138 0.95 14.28 -19.36
CA ALA A 138 1.12 15.70 -19.69
C ALA A 138 2.40 16.37 -19.14
N LEU A 139 3.39 15.62 -18.63
CA LEU A 139 4.62 16.19 -18.07
C LEU A 139 5.88 15.78 -18.86
N SER A 140 6.78 16.77 -18.99
CA SER A 140 8.02 16.67 -19.78
C SER A 140 8.99 15.61 -19.23
N PRO A 141 9.94 15.11 -20.06
CA PRO A 141 10.75 13.92 -19.77
C PRO A 141 11.56 13.97 -18.46
N ARG A 142 11.85 15.16 -17.91
CA ARG A 142 12.68 15.34 -16.70
C ARG A 142 11.88 15.29 -15.38
N THR A 143 10.55 15.24 -15.42
CA THR A 143 9.68 15.25 -14.22
C THR A 143 9.09 13.87 -13.90
N ARG A 144 9.36 12.85 -14.73
CA ARG A 144 8.76 11.50 -14.63
C ARG A 144 9.26 10.62 -13.48
N ALA A 145 10.25 11.07 -12.69
CA ALA A 145 10.88 10.23 -11.69
C ALA A 145 10.38 10.41 -10.24
N ILE A 146 9.56 11.42 -9.91
CA ILE A 146 9.46 11.85 -8.48
C ILE A 146 8.05 11.83 -7.84
N GLY A 147 6.93 11.74 -8.55
CA GLY A 147 5.63 12.03 -7.90
C GLY A 147 4.39 11.23 -8.29
N VAL A 148 4.53 10.17 -9.10
CA VAL A 148 3.36 9.62 -9.82
C VAL A 148 2.75 8.36 -9.18
N ALA A 149 3.53 7.52 -8.52
CA ALA A 149 2.99 6.34 -7.84
C ALA A 149 2.16 6.72 -6.60
N ALA A 150 2.66 7.69 -5.82
CA ALA A 150 2.04 8.16 -4.58
C ALA A 150 0.62 8.70 -4.74
N LEU A 151 0.37 9.48 -5.79
CA LEU A 151 -0.87 10.26 -5.92
C LEU A 151 -2.00 9.50 -6.60
N GLY A 152 -1.70 8.56 -7.50
CA GLY A 152 -2.71 7.68 -8.10
C GLY A 152 -3.15 6.57 -7.14
N ILE A 153 -2.21 6.05 -6.36
CA ILE A 153 -2.44 5.03 -5.34
C ILE A 153 -3.01 5.67 -4.09
N ALA A 154 -2.51 6.84 -3.66
CA ALA A 154 -3.27 7.67 -2.74
C ALA A 154 -4.66 7.92 -3.33
N ALA A 155 -4.91 8.47 -4.52
CA ALA A 155 -6.30 8.71 -4.93
C ALA A 155 -7.23 7.46 -5.02
N ALA A 156 -6.71 6.27 -5.28
CA ALA A 156 -7.49 5.01 -5.30
C ALA A 156 -7.68 4.39 -3.90
N ILE A 157 -6.74 4.63 -2.98
CA ILE A 157 -6.72 4.11 -1.61
C ILE A 157 -7.25 5.18 -0.59
N LEU A 158 -7.05 6.46 -0.90
CA LEU A 158 -7.49 7.71 -0.25
C LEU A 158 -8.94 7.99 -0.60
N ALA A 159 -9.78 7.03 -0.25
CA ALA A 159 -11.20 7.24 -0.13
C ALA A 159 -11.70 6.77 1.24
N TYR A 160 -11.01 7.02 2.38
CA TYR A 160 -11.75 6.95 3.64
C TYR A 160 -11.28 7.75 4.89
N VAL A 161 -12.23 8.48 5.49
CA VAL A 161 -12.37 8.78 6.93
C VAL A 161 -13.69 8.14 7.33
N LEU A 162 -13.75 7.40 8.43
CA LEU A 162 -14.87 6.49 8.72
C LEU A 162 -16.20 7.12 9.16
N ILE A 163 -16.89 7.90 8.31
CA ILE A 163 -18.30 8.30 8.56
C ILE A 163 -19.26 7.33 7.87
N GLY A 164 -20.25 6.86 8.63
CA GLY A 164 -21.25 5.90 8.19
C GLY A 164 -22.35 6.58 7.39
N ARG A 165 -22.64 6.03 6.22
CA ARG A 165 -23.96 6.14 5.61
C ARG A 165 -24.77 4.89 5.98
N ASP A 166 -26.08 5.03 6.02
CA ASP A 166 -27.03 3.99 6.50
C ASP A 166 -27.11 2.75 5.58
N ASP A 167 -26.48 2.81 4.41
CA ASP A 167 -26.45 1.75 3.38
C ASP A 167 -25.24 0.81 3.51
N GLY A 168 -24.47 0.90 4.61
CA GLY A 168 -23.26 0.11 4.80
C GLY A 168 -22.08 0.58 3.94
N SER A 169 -22.23 1.69 3.21
CA SER A 169 -21.14 2.31 2.47
C SER A 169 -20.35 3.32 3.31
N PHE A 170 -19.12 3.55 2.87
CA PHE A 170 -18.08 4.22 3.60
C PHE A 170 -17.74 5.58 2.90
N ALA A 171 -17.99 6.76 3.52
CA ALA A 171 -17.54 8.10 3.05
C ALA A 171 -16.74 9.01 4.06
N VAL A 172 -15.73 9.74 3.55
CA VAL A 172 -14.78 10.64 4.28
C VAL A 172 -15.41 11.97 4.75
N ALA A 173 -15.14 12.43 5.98
CA ALA A 173 -15.25 13.85 6.37
C ALA A 173 -13.90 14.58 6.33
N ARG A 174 -13.91 15.82 5.83
CA ARG A 174 -12.77 16.74 5.83
C ARG A 174 -12.95 17.76 6.94
N ASP A 175 -12.03 17.81 7.88
CA ASP A 175 -11.57 19.11 8.37
C ASP A 175 -10.44 19.57 7.45
N ALA A 176 -10.63 20.77 6.88
CA ALA A 176 -9.71 21.34 5.92
C ALA A 176 -8.41 21.76 6.61
N VAL A 177 -7.34 20.98 6.43
CA VAL A 177 -5.96 21.43 6.69
C VAL A 177 -5.38 21.94 5.36
N PRO A 178 -4.69 23.11 5.32
CA PRO A 178 -4.16 23.68 4.09
C PRO A 178 -3.18 22.73 3.40
N VAL A 179 -3.30 22.64 2.07
CA VAL A 179 -2.40 21.89 1.20
C VAL A 179 -1.04 22.58 1.18
N ASP A 180 -0.02 21.97 1.80
CA ASP A 180 1.38 22.38 1.65
C ASP A 180 1.94 21.81 0.33
N THR A 181 2.50 22.67 -0.51
CA THR A 181 2.86 22.42 -1.91
C THR A 181 4.27 21.85 -2.10
N ARG A 182 4.89 21.31 -1.05
CA ARG A 182 6.23 20.70 -1.13
C ARG A 182 6.20 19.34 -1.86
N PRO A 183 7.20 19.02 -2.72
CA PRO A 183 7.20 17.81 -3.54
C PRO A 183 7.27 16.51 -2.70
N ALA A 184 6.54 15.48 -3.13
CA ALA A 184 6.69 14.11 -2.62
C ALA A 184 8.08 13.54 -2.93
N ILE A 185 8.61 12.68 -2.05
CA ILE A 185 9.86 11.94 -2.27
C ILE A 185 9.59 10.85 -3.35
N PRO A 186 10.53 10.57 -4.28
CA PRO A 186 10.35 9.55 -5.32
C PRO A 186 9.93 8.18 -4.77
N ALA A 187 9.16 7.41 -5.56
CA ALA A 187 8.94 5.99 -5.30
C ALA A 187 10.23 5.24 -5.63
N ASP A 188 10.84 4.59 -4.64
CA ASP A 188 12.08 3.83 -4.80
C ASP A 188 11.76 2.32 -4.73
N ALA A 189 12.41 1.53 -5.59
CA ALA A 189 12.57 0.10 -5.29
C ALA A 189 13.37 0.04 -4.00
N VAL A 190 12.78 -0.51 -2.96
CA VAL A 190 13.48 -0.70 -1.69
C VAL A 190 13.74 -2.17 -1.49
N THR A 191 14.99 -2.48 -1.20
CA THR A 191 15.35 -3.76 -0.62
C THR A 191 14.62 -3.94 0.71
N LEU A 192 14.48 -5.19 1.16
CA LEU A 192 13.93 -5.49 2.49
C LEU A 192 14.69 -4.74 3.59
N GLN A 193 15.99 -4.52 3.41
CA GLN A 193 16.82 -3.83 4.37
C GLN A 193 16.57 -2.31 4.37
N GLU A 194 16.49 -1.67 3.19
CA GLU A 194 16.12 -0.25 3.09
C GLU A 194 14.74 0.01 3.69
N LEU A 195 13.78 -0.88 3.42
CA LEU A 195 12.44 -0.80 3.99
C LEU A 195 12.50 -0.79 5.53
N LYS A 196 13.34 -1.65 6.12
CA LYS A 196 13.53 -1.73 7.58
C LYS A 196 14.28 -0.55 8.18
N SER A 197 15.38 -0.11 7.57
CA SER A 197 16.09 1.10 7.98
C SER A 197 15.17 2.32 7.95
N GLN A 198 14.36 2.45 6.90
CA GLN A 198 13.38 3.51 6.81
C GLN A 198 12.29 3.41 7.88
N ALA A 199 11.82 2.21 8.20
CA ALA A 199 10.89 2.01 9.31
C ALA A 199 11.51 2.42 10.66
N ALA A 200 12.78 2.09 10.90
CA ALA A 200 13.51 2.45 12.12
C ALA A 200 13.77 3.97 12.26
N SER A 201 13.88 4.68 11.13
CA SER A 201 14.10 6.14 11.11
C SER A 201 12.86 6.98 11.40
N GLN A 202 11.68 6.38 11.42
CA GLN A 202 10.41 7.09 11.54
C GLN A 202 9.83 6.98 12.94
N SER A 203 9.22 8.07 13.42
CA SER A 203 8.48 8.08 14.69
C SER A 203 7.21 7.24 14.66
N ARG A 204 6.66 7.01 13.46
CA ARG A 204 5.45 6.21 13.22
C ARG A 204 5.80 4.86 12.62
N PRO A 205 5.11 3.79 12.99
CA PRO A 205 5.37 2.47 12.45
C PRO A 205 5.00 2.44 10.97
N LEU A 206 5.88 1.88 10.15
CA LEU A 206 5.62 1.58 8.74
C LEU A 206 5.16 0.12 8.65
N TYR A 207 3.97 -0.13 8.11
CA TYR A 207 3.41 -1.48 7.97
C TYR A 207 3.72 -2.13 6.63
N TRP A 208 3.75 -3.45 6.64
CA TRP A 208 3.95 -4.32 5.49
C TRP A 208 3.29 -5.69 5.75
N ALA A 209 3.26 -6.55 4.74
CA ALA A 209 2.69 -7.90 4.76
C ALA A 209 3.74 -9.02 4.91
N GLY A 210 4.95 -8.70 5.37
CA GLY A 210 6.06 -9.64 5.49
C GLY A 210 6.87 -9.80 4.20
N ALA A 211 7.94 -10.60 4.27
CA ALA A 211 8.85 -10.78 3.14
C ALA A 211 8.27 -11.75 2.12
N ARG A 212 8.46 -11.45 0.83
CA ARG A 212 8.01 -12.23 -0.32
C ARG A 212 9.16 -12.34 -1.32
N ALA A 213 9.55 -13.57 -1.64
CA ALA A 213 10.67 -13.84 -2.54
C ALA A 213 10.35 -13.52 -4.00
N ASP A 214 9.06 -13.48 -4.36
CA ASP A 214 8.53 -13.21 -5.69
C ASP A 214 8.28 -11.72 -5.97
N ALA A 215 8.62 -10.84 -5.03
CA ALA A 215 8.23 -9.43 -5.08
C ALA A 215 9.41 -8.47 -4.91
N THR A 216 9.40 -7.41 -5.72
CA THR A 216 10.15 -6.18 -5.46
C THR A 216 9.29 -5.26 -4.60
N TYR A 217 9.84 -4.71 -3.51
CA TYR A 217 9.10 -3.76 -2.69
C TYR A 217 9.25 -2.36 -3.26
N GLU A 218 8.13 -1.67 -3.44
CA GLU A 218 8.11 -0.24 -3.71
C GLU A 218 7.63 0.49 -2.46
N LEU A 219 8.42 1.44 -1.99
CA LEU A 219 8.05 2.32 -0.88
C LEU A 219 7.78 3.72 -1.39
N THR A 220 6.63 4.26 -1.00
CA THR A 220 6.28 5.65 -1.24
C THR A 220 5.97 6.36 0.07
N ARG A 221 6.48 7.59 0.24
CA ARG A 221 6.19 8.47 1.37
C ARG A 221 5.68 9.83 0.89
N SER A 222 4.55 10.27 1.43
CA SER A 222 4.04 11.62 1.22
C SER A 222 4.55 12.59 2.28
N ALA A 223 4.55 13.89 1.97
CA ALA A 223 4.98 14.94 2.89
C ALA A 223 4.13 15.00 4.17
N ASP A 224 2.88 14.53 4.12
CA ASP A 224 1.97 14.44 5.28
C ASP A 224 2.09 13.12 6.04
N GLY A 225 3.12 12.31 5.76
CA GLY A 225 3.49 11.14 6.55
C GLY A 225 2.75 9.85 6.22
N ARG A 226 1.98 9.79 5.12
CA ARG A 226 1.45 8.52 4.63
C ARG A 226 2.59 7.69 4.03
N THR A 227 2.52 6.39 4.26
CA THR A 227 3.47 5.43 3.69
C THR A 227 2.73 4.33 2.96
N TYR A 228 3.30 3.85 1.86
CA TYR A 228 2.76 2.77 1.05
C TYR A 228 3.87 1.78 0.74
N VAL A 229 3.67 0.51 1.06
CA VAL A 229 4.53 -0.61 0.69
C VAL A 229 3.79 -1.47 -0.32
N ARG A 230 4.25 -1.48 -1.57
CA ARG A 230 3.68 -2.32 -2.64
C ARG A 230 4.59 -3.49 -2.94
N TYR A 231 3.97 -4.61 -3.31
CA TYR A 231 4.63 -5.85 -3.66
C TYR A 231 4.54 -6.06 -5.17
N LEU A 232 5.50 -5.52 -5.92
CA LEU A 232 5.56 -5.61 -7.37
C LEU A 232 6.03 -7.01 -7.77
N THR A 233 5.21 -7.75 -8.50
CA THR A 233 5.49 -9.13 -8.93
C THR A 233 5.57 -9.22 -10.46
N GLY A 234 6.17 -10.30 -10.97
CA GLY A 234 6.36 -10.50 -12.42
C GLY A 234 7.31 -9.46 -13.02
N ASP A 235 6.95 -8.92 -14.18
CA ASP A 235 7.76 -7.92 -14.92
C ASP A 235 7.44 -6.46 -14.50
N ALA A 236 6.71 -6.27 -13.40
CA ALA A 236 6.31 -4.96 -12.91
C ALA A 236 7.53 -4.12 -12.47
N VAL A 237 7.52 -2.85 -12.83
CA VAL A 237 8.59 -1.89 -12.50
C VAL A 237 8.13 -0.89 -11.45
N VAL A 238 9.07 -0.23 -10.76
CA VAL A 238 8.73 0.83 -9.81
C VAL A 238 7.90 1.92 -10.49
N GLY A 239 6.83 2.31 -9.82
CA GLY A 239 5.85 3.26 -10.30
C GLY A 239 4.86 2.67 -11.30
N ASP A 240 4.79 1.35 -11.44
CA ASP A 240 3.76 0.68 -12.24
C ASP A 240 2.37 1.18 -11.78
N PRO A 241 1.56 1.75 -12.67
CA PRO A 241 0.26 2.31 -12.30
C PRO A 241 -0.83 1.25 -12.08
N ALA A 242 -0.55 -0.02 -12.34
CA ALA A 242 -1.54 -1.08 -12.14
C ALA A 242 -1.91 -1.22 -10.66
N ALA A 243 -3.19 -1.42 -10.41
CA ALA A 243 -3.73 -1.70 -9.09
C ALA A 243 -3.62 -3.20 -8.74
N ASP A 244 -2.82 -3.98 -9.46
CA ASP A 244 -2.82 -5.44 -9.35
C ASP A 244 -1.82 -5.98 -8.32
N PHE A 245 -1.44 -5.17 -7.33
CA PHE A 245 -0.41 -5.51 -6.35
C PHE A 245 -0.90 -5.37 -4.92
N VAL A 246 -0.48 -6.31 -4.07
CA VAL A 246 -0.68 -6.16 -2.62
C VAL A 246 -0.02 -4.86 -2.18
N THR A 247 -0.78 -4.05 -1.45
CA THR A 247 -0.35 -2.74 -0.96
C THR A 247 -0.70 -2.61 0.51
N VAL A 248 0.29 -2.32 1.34
CA VAL A 248 0.08 -1.99 2.75
C VAL A 248 0.35 -0.52 2.94
N ALA A 249 -0.69 0.21 3.31
CA ALA A 249 -0.62 1.64 3.54
C ALA A 249 -0.71 1.94 5.04
N THR A 250 0.06 2.93 5.52
CA THR A 250 -0.06 3.47 6.88
C THR A 250 -0.35 4.96 6.83
N TYR A 251 -1.44 5.37 7.46
CA TYR A 251 -1.92 6.75 7.50
C TYR A 251 -1.73 7.35 8.89
N PRO A 252 -1.15 8.55 9.00
CA PRO A 252 -1.20 9.34 10.23
C PRO A 252 -2.65 9.75 10.52
N GLN A 253 -3.23 9.18 11.57
CA GLN A 253 -4.62 9.41 11.94
C GLN A 253 -4.79 9.24 13.46
N SER A 254 -4.89 10.35 14.17
CA SER A 254 -4.95 10.40 15.64
C SER A 254 -6.10 9.61 16.27
N ASN A 255 -7.21 9.39 15.54
CA ASN A 255 -8.37 8.62 15.97
C ASN A 255 -8.56 7.31 15.19
N GLY A 256 -7.48 6.72 14.64
CA GLY A 256 -7.56 5.56 13.76
C GLY A 256 -8.30 4.36 14.38
N PHE A 257 -8.08 4.10 15.67
CA PHE A 257 -8.73 2.99 16.37
C PHE A 257 -10.24 3.18 16.57
N ASP A 258 -10.65 4.36 17.03
CA ASP A 258 -12.07 4.70 17.21
C ASP A 258 -12.81 4.67 15.87
N ALA A 259 -12.15 5.12 14.80
CA ALA A 259 -12.69 5.09 13.46
C ALA A 259 -12.92 3.65 12.97
N VAL A 260 -11.92 2.76 13.12
CA VAL A 260 -12.01 1.35 12.68
C VAL A 260 -13.04 0.58 13.51
N THR A 261 -13.08 0.80 14.82
CA THR A 261 -14.06 0.15 15.71
C THR A 261 -15.49 0.62 15.42
N THR A 262 -15.70 1.91 15.20
CA THR A 262 -17.01 2.46 14.79
C THR A 262 -17.46 1.90 13.44
N ALA A 263 -16.55 1.65 12.52
CA ALA A 263 -16.88 1.05 11.24
C ALA A 263 -17.26 -0.42 11.35
N ALA A 264 -16.58 -1.13 12.26
CA ALA A 264 -16.84 -2.53 12.52
C ALA A 264 -18.24 -2.81 13.11
N THR A 265 -18.93 -1.80 13.65
CA THR A 265 -20.31 -1.94 14.16
C THR A 265 -21.39 -1.77 13.08
N LYS A 266 -21.03 -1.25 11.90
CA LYS A 266 -22.00 -0.97 10.84
C LYS A 266 -22.44 -2.25 10.13
N ALA A 267 -23.72 -2.27 9.75
CA ALA A 267 -24.27 -3.33 8.91
C ALA A 267 -23.51 -3.41 7.58
N GLY A 268 -23.29 -4.62 7.08
CA GLY A 268 -22.50 -4.85 5.86
C GLY A 268 -20.99 -4.97 6.09
N ASN A 269 -20.50 -4.77 7.31
CA ASN A 269 -19.08 -4.97 7.63
C ASN A 269 -18.83 -6.26 8.42
N ILE A 270 -17.58 -6.73 8.33
CA ILE A 270 -17.06 -7.83 9.11
C ILE A 270 -15.97 -7.27 10.02
N ARG A 271 -16.21 -7.36 11.33
CA ARG A 271 -15.20 -7.15 12.36
C ARG A 271 -14.28 -8.36 12.42
N ILE A 272 -12.98 -8.11 12.54
CA ILE A 272 -11.95 -9.11 12.82
C ILE A 272 -11.20 -8.63 14.06
N ASP A 273 -11.25 -9.41 15.14
CA ASP A 273 -10.45 -9.13 16.33
C ASP A 273 -9.01 -9.59 16.10
N LEU A 274 -8.06 -8.70 16.41
CA LEU A 274 -6.63 -8.94 16.24
C LEU A 274 -5.96 -9.07 17.61
N PRO A 275 -4.76 -9.67 17.69
CA PRO A 275 -3.94 -9.66 18.89
C PRO A 275 -3.71 -8.24 19.43
N ALA A 276 -3.35 -8.13 20.72
CA ALA A 276 -3.10 -6.85 21.39
C ALA A 276 -4.28 -5.84 21.35
N GLY A 277 -5.50 -6.37 21.27
CA GLY A 277 -6.73 -5.56 21.25
C GLY A 277 -6.96 -4.81 19.95
N GLY A 278 -6.20 -5.12 18.89
CA GLY A 278 -6.38 -4.54 17.58
C GLY A 278 -7.71 -4.95 16.95
N VAL A 279 -8.18 -4.12 16.03
CA VAL A 279 -9.41 -4.37 15.29
C VAL A 279 -9.13 -4.16 13.82
N ALA A 280 -9.60 -5.09 13.01
CA ALA A 280 -9.72 -4.96 11.57
C ALA A 280 -11.19 -4.92 11.16
N VAL A 281 -11.47 -4.20 10.07
CA VAL A 281 -12.76 -4.16 9.42
C VAL A 281 -12.59 -4.35 7.91
N THR A 282 -13.45 -5.18 7.34
CA THR A 282 -13.61 -5.32 5.88
C THR A 282 -15.09 -5.20 5.53
N SER A 283 -15.38 -4.66 4.36
CA SER A 283 -16.74 -4.69 3.82
C SER A 283 -17.08 -6.10 3.35
N ARG A 284 -18.34 -6.53 3.52
CA ARG A 284 -18.88 -7.76 2.91
C ARG A 284 -19.03 -7.63 1.40
N THR A 285 -19.22 -6.41 0.90
CA THR A 285 -19.52 -6.14 -0.52
C THR A 285 -18.30 -5.67 -1.30
N GLN A 286 -17.24 -5.20 -0.63
CA GLN A 286 -15.97 -4.74 -1.25
C GLN A 286 -14.76 -5.17 -0.40
N PRO A 287 -14.36 -6.46 -0.42
CA PRO A 287 -13.40 -7.00 0.54
C PRO A 287 -11.94 -6.94 0.08
N THR A 288 -11.63 -6.18 -0.98
CA THR A 288 -10.26 -6.03 -1.50
C THR A 288 -9.36 -5.18 -0.60
N SER A 289 -9.93 -4.42 0.33
CA SER A 289 -9.20 -3.67 1.36
C SER A 289 -9.66 -4.07 2.76
N VAL A 290 -8.69 -4.29 3.65
CA VAL A 290 -8.92 -4.47 5.09
C VAL A 290 -8.26 -3.32 5.84
N TYR A 291 -9.05 -2.62 6.64
CA TYR A 291 -8.57 -1.50 7.46
C TYR A 291 -8.38 -1.99 8.88
N LEU A 292 -7.25 -1.65 9.50
CA LEU A 292 -6.93 -2.07 10.85
C LEU A 292 -6.23 -0.97 11.65
N SER A 293 -6.46 -0.99 12.96
CA SER A 293 -5.77 -0.12 13.90
C SER A 293 -5.76 -0.76 15.30
N TYR A 294 -5.03 -0.15 16.22
CA TYR A 294 -4.79 -0.66 17.57
C TYR A 294 -5.08 0.39 18.64
N PRO A 295 -5.46 -0.02 19.87
CA PRO A 295 -5.72 0.92 20.95
C PRO A 295 -4.54 1.86 21.17
N GLY A 296 -4.82 3.18 21.22
CA GLY A 296 -3.80 4.22 21.42
C GLY A 296 -2.85 4.43 20.24
N ALA A 297 -3.12 3.83 19.07
CA ALA A 297 -2.43 4.16 17.83
C ALA A 297 -2.92 5.51 17.29
N ASP A 298 -1.98 6.37 16.90
CA ASP A 298 -2.25 7.62 16.18
C ASP A 298 -2.13 7.43 14.66
N TYR A 299 -2.46 6.22 14.19
CA TYR A 299 -2.43 5.83 12.79
C TYR A 299 -3.52 4.81 12.45
N GLN A 300 -3.77 4.66 11.16
CA GLN A 300 -4.58 3.59 10.58
C GLN A 300 -3.75 2.85 9.52
N VAL A 301 -3.96 1.54 9.40
CA VAL A 301 -3.33 0.70 8.38
C VAL A 301 -4.39 0.18 7.44
N GLU A 302 -4.07 0.13 6.16
CA GLU A 302 -4.89 -0.51 5.14
C GLU A 302 -4.07 -1.58 4.42
N VAL A 303 -4.72 -2.70 4.16
CA VAL A 303 -4.16 -3.82 3.42
C VAL A 303 -5.05 -4.03 2.22
N TYR A 304 -4.56 -3.61 1.06
CA TYR A 304 -5.19 -3.85 -0.22
C TYR A 304 -4.57 -5.08 -0.88
N ALA A 305 -5.42 -5.91 -1.49
CA ALA A 305 -5.02 -6.91 -2.46
C ALA A 305 -6.05 -6.98 -3.61
N PRO A 306 -5.62 -7.31 -4.84
CA PRO A 306 -6.53 -7.48 -5.97
C PRO A 306 -7.56 -8.59 -5.73
N ASP A 307 -7.15 -9.60 -4.97
CA ASP A 307 -7.98 -10.68 -4.47
C ASP A 307 -8.37 -10.43 -3.01
N ALA A 308 -9.67 -10.45 -2.74
CA ALA A 308 -10.22 -10.14 -1.42
C ALA A 308 -9.82 -11.16 -0.34
N ALA A 309 -9.73 -12.45 -0.68
CA ALA A 309 -9.32 -13.48 0.26
C ALA A 309 -7.88 -13.21 0.73
N THR A 310 -7.01 -12.80 -0.19
CA THR A 310 -5.62 -12.45 0.11
C THR A 310 -5.49 -11.33 1.16
N ALA A 311 -6.25 -10.24 1.03
CA ALA A 311 -6.17 -9.13 2.00
C ALA A 311 -6.62 -9.58 3.41
N VAL A 312 -7.73 -10.32 3.48
CA VAL A 312 -8.26 -10.87 4.74
C VAL A 312 -7.31 -11.89 5.36
N ASP A 313 -6.73 -12.79 4.57
CA ASP A 313 -5.81 -13.82 5.05
C ASP A 313 -4.50 -13.23 5.55
N LEU A 314 -3.96 -12.20 4.88
CA LEU A 314 -2.77 -11.48 5.35
C LEU A 314 -2.99 -10.83 6.72
N VAL A 315 -4.18 -10.28 6.96
CA VAL A 315 -4.54 -9.68 8.26
C VAL A 315 -4.79 -10.75 9.32
N LYS A 316 -5.63 -11.77 9.03
CA LYS A 316 -5.97 -12.84 9.99
C LYS A 316 -4.77 -13.69 10.39
N SER A 317 -3.83 -13.93 9.47
CA SER A 317 -2.60 -14.68 9.74
C SER A 317 -1.57 -13.92 10.58
N GLY A 318 -1.80 -12.63 10.86
CA GLY A 318 -0.84 -11.79 11.58
C GLY A 318 0.41 -11.43 10.77
N LYS A 319 0.41 -11.68 9.45
CA LYS A 319 1.50 -11.29 8.56
C LYS A 319 1.61 -9.79 8.38
N VAL A 320 0.49 -9.08 8.50
CA VAL A 320 0.46 -7.61 8.47
C VAL A 320 0.92 -7.08 9.83
N LYS A 321 2.14 -6.57 9.85
CA LYS A 321 2.81 -6.06 11.05
C LYS A 321 3.70 -4.89 10.67
N PRO A 322 4.25 -4.15 11.64
CA PRO A 322 5.26 -3.16 11.30
C PRO A 322 6.54 -3.80 10.80
N VAL A 323 7.21 -3.09 9.90
CA VAL A 323 8.53 -3.45 9.40
C VAL A 323 9.53 -3.45 10.57
N GLY A 324 10.39 -4.48 10.60
CA GLY A 324 11.25 -4.78 11.75
C GLY A 324 10.59 -5.67 12.81
N GLY A 325 9.30 -5.99 12.67
CA GLY A 325 8.58 -6.86 13.61
C GLY A 325 8.05 -6.14 14.86
N GLY A 326 7.64 -6.93 15.86
CA GLY A 326 7.01 -6.45 17.09
C GLY A 326 5.53 -6.11 16.97
N THR A 327 4.90 -5.80 18.11
CA THR A 327 3.45 -5.53 18.13
C THR A 327 3.16 -4.10 17.63
N PRO A 328 2.25 -3.94 16.66
CA PRO A 328 1.65 -2.71 16.15
C PRO A 328 1.88 -1.37 16.85
N VAL A 329 1.50 -1.23 18.12
CA VAL A 329 1.50 0.08 18.79
C VAL A 329 2.93 0.58 18.94
N ALA A 330 3.25 1.73 18.32
CA ALA A 330 4.47 2.49 18.50
C ALA A 330 4.21 3.95 18.88
N THR A 331 3.41 4.17 19.93
CA THR A 331 3.09 5.50 20.47
C THR A 331 3.80 5.76 21.80
N GLY A 332 5.06 5.32 21.89
CA GLY A 332 5.87 5.57 23.08
C GLY A 332 6.18 7.06 23.23
N VAL A 333 5.97 7.62 24.42
CA VAL A 333 6.52 8.95 24.75
C VAL A 333 8.04 8.83 24.78
N ALA A 334 8.72 9.55 23.89
CA ALA A 334 10.18 9.63 23.89
C ALA A 334 10.67 10.28 25.20
N ARG A 335 11.58 9.60 25.90
CA ARG A 335 12.15 10.05 27.17
C ARG A 335 13.66 10.17 27.03
N GLY A 336 14.20 11.36 27.22
CA GLY A 336 15.64 11.53 27.41
C GLY A 336 16.05 11.06 28.80
N LEU A 337 16.92 10.05 28.84
CA LEU A 337 17.39 9.45 30.09
C LEU A 337 18.90 9.68 30.25
N SER A 338 19.30 10.02 31.47
CA SER A 338 20.71 9.88 31.88
C SER A 338 21.10 8.40 31.90
N LEU A 339 22.40 8.10 31.81
CA LEU A 339 22.90 6.72 31.92
C LEU A 339 22.39 6.01 33.19
N ARG A 340 22.33 6.73 34.32
CA ARG A 340 21.81 6.20 35.59
C ARG A 340 20.31 5.87 35.49
N ALA A 341 19.51 6.75 34.88
CA ALA A 341 18.08 6.54 34.71
C ALA A 341 17.79 5.41 33.71
N LEU A 342 18.57 5.31 32.64
CA LEU A 342 18.46 4.23 31.66
C LEU A 342 18.72 2.86 32.30
N ARG A 343 19.77 2.72 33.11
CA ARG A 343 20.04 1.49 33.85
C ARG A 343 18.97 1.16 34.88
N ALA A 344 18.41 2.18 35.55
CA ALA A 344 17.30 1.98 36.47
C ALA A 344 16.06 1.43 35.75
N LEU A 345 15.74 1.99 34.57
CA LEU A 345 14.66 1.51 33.71
C LEU A 345 14.88 0.05 33.29
N ALA A 346 16.08 -0.30 32.84
CA ALA A 346 16.38 -1.66 32.40
C ALA A 346 16.30 -2.72 33.51
N ARG A 347 16.55 -2.33 34.77
CA ARG A 347 16.36 -3.23 35.92
C ARG A 347 14.89 -3.47 36.25
N SER A 348 14.04 -2.45 36.11
CA SER A 348 12.59 -2.62 36.29
C SER A 348 11.94 -3.30 35.09
N GLU A 349 12.56 -3.19 33.92
CA GLU A 349 12.01 -3.64 32.65
C GLU A 349 13.12 -4.28 31.79
N PRO A 350 13.40 -5.59 31.98
CA PRO A 350 14.47 -6.27 31.28
C PRO A 350 14.18 -6.43 29.77
N GLY A 351 15.23 -6.71 28.99
CA GLY A 351 15.13 -6.92 27.54
C GLY A 351 15.39 -5.67 26.70
N ILE A 352 15.98 -4.62 27.27
CA ILE A 352 16.43 -3.44 26.51
C ILE A 352 17.88 -3.64 26.08
N TYR A 353 18.16 -3.61 24.78
CA TYR A 353 19.53 -3.69 24.25
C TYR A 353 20.10 -2.31 23.93
N TRP A 354 21.42 -2.20 23.97
CA TRP A 354 22.16 -0.98 23.68
C TRP A 354 23.60 -1.29 23.24
N ALA A 355 24.32 -0.26 22.76
CA ALA A 355 25.73 -0.33 22.36
C ALA A 355 26.72 0.10 23.48
N GLY A 356 26.26 0.14 24.74
CA GLY A 356 27.02 0.63 25.87
C GLY A 356 27.08 2.16 26.00
N PRO A 357 27.81 2.69 26.99
CA PRO A 357 27.89 4.12 27.23
C PRO A 357 28.79 4.84 26.22
N ARG A 358 28.35 6.02 25.75
CA ARG A 358 29.09 6.96 24.91
C ARG A 358 29.15 8.34 25.55
N THR A 359 30.29 9.02 25.38
CA THR A 359 30.52 10.38 25.90
C THR A 359 29.76 11.41 25.07
N GLY A 360 29.26 12.47 25.71
CA GLY A 360 28.53 13.54 25.02
C GLY A 360 27.21 13.08 24.38
N THR A 361 26.61 11.99 24.87
CA THR A 361 25.38 11.41 24.34
C THR A 361 24.24 11.48 25.35
N THR A 362 23.07 11.93 24.90
CA THR A 362 21.79 11.74 25.60
C THR A 362 21.12 10.48 25.04
N TYR A 363 20.68 9.57 25.92
CA TYR A 363 19.95 8.37 25.49
C TYR A 363 18.47 8.69 25.43
N GLU A 364 17.92 8.76 24.23
CA GLU A 364 16.48 8.82 24.05
C GLU A 364 15.92 7.41 24.00
N VAL A 365 14.97 7.13 24.90
CA VAL A 365 14.25 5.86 24.92
C VAL A 365 12.81 6.08 24.53
N THR A 366 12.38 5.33 23.53
CA THR A 366 10.98 5.23 23.15
C THR A 366 10.56 3.79 23.37
N ARG A 367 9.60 3.59 24.28
CA ARG A 367 9.00 2.28 24.50
C ARG A 367 7.55 2.30 24.11
N THR A 368 7.14 1.27 23.40
CA THR A 368 5.81 1.17 22.90
C THR A 368 5.00 0.17 23.72
N PRO A 369 3.67 0.35 23.84
CA PRO A 369 2.80 -0.66 24.45
C PRO A 369 2.94 -2.05 23.80
N GLY A 370 3.40 -2.07 22.55
CA GLY A 370 3.64 -3.27 21.77
C GLY A 370 4.97 -4.01 22.00
N GLY A 371 5.75 -3.60 23.01
CA GLY A 371 7.02 -4.27 23.34
C GLY A 371 8.17 -3.93 22.40
N ARG A 372 8.05 -2.84 21.62
CA ARG A 372 9.22 -2.26 20.94
C ARG A 372 9.92 -1.30 21.87
N THR A 373 11.24 -1.38 21.89
CA THR A 373 12.08 -0.43 22.60
C THR A 373 13.13 0.11 21.66
N PHE A 374 13.23 1.43 21.56
CA PHE A 374 14.25 2.12 20.79
C PHE A 374 15.15 2.87 21.75
N VAL A 375 16.46 2.73 21.58
CA VAL A 375 17.48 3.52 22.26
C VAL A 375 18.25 4.31 21.20
N ARG A 376 18.01 5.61 21.12
CA ARG A 376 18.72 6.54 20.23
C ARG A 376 19.83 7.26 20.97
N TYR A 377 20.99 7.37 20.32
CA TYR A 377 22.19 8.01 20.84
C TYR A 377 22.27 9.46 20.32
N LEU A 378 21.57 10.38 20.98
CA LEU A 378 21.51 11.78 20.57
C LEU A 378 22.83 12.50 20.88
N THR A 379 23.44 13.11 19.86
CA THR A 379 24.72 13.84 19.94
C THR A 379 24.55 15.27 19.41
N GLY A 380 25.58 16.12 19.53
CA GLY A 380 25.57 17.46 18.95
C GLY A 380 24.56 18.45 19.54
N GLY A 381 23.98 18.14 20.71
CA GLY A 381 22.94 18.98 21.32
C GLY A 381 21.53 18.75 20.77
N ALA A 382 21.32 17.67 20.02
CA ALA A 382 20.01 17.25 19.53
C ALA A 382 18.98 17.12 20.67
N LYS A 383 17.73 17.50 20.38
CA LYS A 383 16.63 17.50 21.35
C LYS A 383 15.96 16.13 21.41
N ILE A 384 15.24 15.85 22.49
CA ILE A 384 14.38 14.66 22.54
C ILE A 384 13.28 14.82 21.48
N GLY A 385 13.02 13.77 20.72
CA GLY A 385 12.09 13.75 19.59
C GLY A 385 12.64 14.38 18.32
N ASP A 386 13.96 14.65 18.26
CA ASP A 386 14.59 15.15 17.04
C ASP A 386 14.28 14.21 15.86
N PRO A 387 13.68 14.70 14.76
CA PRO A 387 13.26 13.86 13.66
C PRO A 387 14.41 13.36 12.78
N ASP A 388 15.64 13.87 12.97
CA ASP A 388 16.76 13.53 12.11
C ASP A 388 17.22 12.07 12.30
N ALA A 389 17.51 11.40 11.18
CA ALA A 389 17.90 9.98 11.14
C ALA A 389 19.42 9.75 11.31
N ASP A 390 20.16 10.78 11.73
CA ASP A 390 21.63 10.79 11.81
C ASP A 390 22.19 10.28 13.16
N PHE A 391 21.44 9.43 13.87
CA PHE A 391 21.87 8.86 15.15
C PHE A 391 22.00 7.34 15.10
N LEU A 392 22.90 6.81 15.94
CA LEU A 392 22.90 5.37 16.25
C LEU A 392 21.61 5.02 16.98
N VAL A 393 20.94 3.98 16.49
CA VAL A 393 19.69 3.46 17.06
C VAL A 393 19.83 1.98 17.32
N ILE A 394 19.52 1.58 18.56
CA ILE A 394 19.34 0.17 18.92
C ILE A 394 17.87 -0.07 19.13
N ALA A 395 17.27 -0.88 18.28
CA ALA A 395 15.87 -1.26 18.40
C ALA A 395 15.76 -2.70 18.89
N THR A 396 14.86 -2.95 19.83
CA THR A 396 14.54 -4.28 20.33
C THR A 396 13.06 -4.54 20.10
N TYR A 397 12.76 -5.65 19.43
CA TYR A 397 11.42 -6.06 19.06
C TYR A 397 11.11 -7.35 19.81
N ALA A 398 10.15 -7.30 20.74
CA ALA A 398 9.59 -8.51 21.33
C ALA A 398 8.99 -9.39 20.22
N GLN A 399 9.58 -10.55 19.99
CA GLN A 399 9.28 -11.40 18.85
C GLN A 399 9.59 -12.86 19.20
N GLN A 400 8.55 -13.69 19.24
CA GLN A 400 8.74 -15.13 19.37
C GLN A 400 9.54 -15.68 18.21
N GLU A 401 10.39 -16.66 18.50
CA GLU A 401 11.21 -17.34 17.50
C GLU A 401 12.08 -16.35 16.68
N ALA A 402 12.59 -15.31 17.35
CA ALA A 402 13.35 -14.24 16.70
C ALA A 402 14.55 -14.77 15.90
N LEU A 403 15.23 -15.79 16.43
CA LEU A 403 16.39 -16.41 15.77
C LEU A 403 16.01 -17.05 14.43
N LEU A 404 14.91 -17.83 14.38
CA LEU A 404 14.41 -18.44 13.14
C LEU A 404 14.06 -17.37 12.09
N GLN A 405 13.52 -16.23 12.52
CA GLN A 405 13.17 -15.14 11.61
C GLN A 405 14.40 -14.40 11.09
N VAL A 406 15.44 -14.22 11.90
CA VAL A 406 16.73 -13.68 11.42
C VAL A 406 17.41 -14.66 10.48
N GLU A 407 17.37 -15.96 10.77
CA GLU A 407 17.92 -17.00 9.91
C GLU A 407 17.26 -17.04 8.54
N ALA A 408 15.93 -17.01 8.51
CA ALA A 408 15.16 -16.93 7.26
C ALA A 408 15.52 -15.68 6.46
N ALA A 409 15.70 -14.52 7.12
CA ALA A 409 16.15 -13.30 6.45
C ALA A 409 17.55 -13.44 5.85
N GLY A 410 18.45 -14.18 6.51
CA GLY A 410 19.80 -14.46 6.04
C GLY A 410 19.88 -15.43 4.87
N ASN A 411 18.81 -16.16 4.55
CA ASN A 411 18.74 -17.04 3.38
C ASN A 411 18.40 -16.31 2.07
N GLY A 412 18.08 -15.01 2.14
CA GLY A 412 17.85 -14.19 0.96
C GLY A 412 19.12 -13.94 0.14
N SER A 413 18.98 -13.69 -1.16
CA SER A 413 20.08 -13.26 -2.00
C SER A 413 20.57 -11.86 -1.61
N GLY A 414 21.88 -11.65 -1.55
CA GLY A 414 22.47 -10.31 -1.35
C GLY A 414 22.68 -9.90 0.11
N VAL A 415 22.45 -10.79 1.08
CA VAL A 415 22.75 -10.53 2.50
C VAL A 415 23.87 -11.44 3.00
N VAL A 416 24.56 -11.01 4.06
CA VAL A 416 25.63 -11.76 4.72
C VAL A 416 25.18 -12.16 6.12
N LYS A 417 25.39 -13.44 6.44
CA LYS A 417 25.22 -14.01 7.79
C LYS A 417 26.52 -13.88 8.58
N LEU A 418 26.41 -13.58 9.87
CA LEU A 418 27.50 -13.59 10.84
C LEU A 418 27.07 -14.42 12.05
N GLU A 419 27.82 -15.46 12.34
CA GLU A 419 27.69 -16.19 13.59
C GLU A 419 28.23 -15.32 14.73
N LEU A 420 27.47 -15.22 15.82
CA LEU A 420 27.82 -14.46 17.01
C LEU A 420 28.16 -15.41 18.16
N GLU A 421 28.91 -14.88 19.12
CA GLU A 421 29.12 -15.57 20.39
C GLU A 421 27.78 -15.90 21.06
N GLY A 422 27.72 -17.03 21.78
CA GLY A 422 26.49 -17.49 22.43
C GLY A 422 25.46 -18.08 21.46
N GLY A 423 25.85 -18.42 20.24
CA GLY A 423 24.98 -19.04 19.22
C GLY A 423 24.00 -18.06 18.57
N GLY A 424 24.22 -16.75 18.74
CA GLY A 424 23.43 -15.74 18.06
C GLY A 424 23.75 -15.68 16.57
N LEU A 425 22.81 -15.17 15.79
CA LEU A 425 22.98 -14.94 14.36
C LEU A 425 22.73 -13.47 14.07
N ALA A 426 23.59 -12.87 13.26
CA ALA A 426 23.34 -11.57 12.65
C ALA A 426 23.26 -11.64 11.13
N VAL A 427 22.46 -10.76 10.55
CA VAL A 427 22.27 -10.61 9.11
C VAL A 427 22.35 -9.14 8.73
N TYR A 428 23.12 -8.84 7.69
CA TYR A 428 23.25 -7.48 7.15
C TYR A 428 23.50 -7.51 5.64
N ASP A 429 23.22 -6.40 4.95
CA ASP A 429 23.57 -6.22 3.54
C ASP A 429 24.98 -5.62 3.42
N PRO A 430 25.91 -6.25 2.68
CA PRO A 430 27.25 -5.70 2.47
C PRO A 430 27.27 -4.46 1.55
N VAL A 431 26.26 -4.26 0.70
CA VAL A 431 26.08 -3.10 -0.19
C VAL A 431 25.63 -1.87 0.61
N GLN A 432 24.74 -2.08 1.59
CA GLN A 432 24.23 -1.03 2.48
C GLN A 432 24.41 -1.39 3.97
N PRO A 433 25.63 -1.30 4.52
CA PRO A 433 25.98 -1.82 5.84
C PRO A 433 25.60 -0.85 6.99
N THR A 434 24.45 -0.18 6.89
CA THR A 434 23.95 0.75 7.91
C THR A 434 23.10 0.06 8.97
N SER A 435 22.38 -1.00 8.62
CA SER A 435 21.60 -1.82 9.57
C SER A 435 22.12 -3.26 9.67
N VAL A 436 22.14 -3.78 10.90
CA VAL A 436 22.40 -5.19 11.21
C VAL A 436 21.29 -5.72 12.10
N TYR A 437 20.68 -6.83 11.71
CA TYR A 437 19.67 -7.54 12.49
C TYR A 437 20.31 -8.71 13.19
N LEU A 438 20.03 -8.91 14.47
CA LEU A 438 20.55 -10.03 15.23
C LEU A 438 19.51 -10.60 16.19
N ALA A 439 19.67 -11.87 16.52
CA ALA A 439 18.90 -12.56 17.53
C ALA A 439 19.78 -13.64 18.19
N PHE A 440 19.39 -14.06 19.39
CA PHE A 440 20.12 -15.06 20.18
C PHE A 440 19.20 -16.26 20.49
N PRO A 441 19.76 -17.46 20.73
CA PRO A 441 19.00 -18.61 21.20
C PRO A 441 18.25 -18.26 22.49
N ASP A 442 17.03 -18.79 22.63
CA ASP A 442 16.17 -18.64 23.81
C ASP A 442 15.83 -17.18 24.20
N VAL A 443 16.07 -16.23 23.29
CA VAL A 443 15.68 -14.83 23.44
C VAL A 443 14.55 -14.53 22.45
N ASP A 444 13.34 -14.31 22.97
CA ASP A 444 12.16 -13.86 22.20
C ASP A 444 12.25 -12.37 21.83
N SER A 445 13.39 -11.97 21.28
CA SER A 445 13.59 -10.61 20.78
C SER A 445 14.53 -10.58 19.59
N GLN A 446 14.10 -9.89 18.54
CA GLN A 446 14.99 -9.44 17.48
C GLN A 446 15.57 -8.09 17.87
N ILE A 447 16.86 -7.90 17.60
CA ILE A 447 17.56 -6.65 17.79
C ILE A 447 17.95 -6.10 16.42
N GLU A 448 17.75 -4.80 16.20
CA GLU A 448 18.32 -4.07 15.07
C GLU A 448 19.32 -3.04 15.59
N VAL A 449 20.45 -2.96 14.91
CA VAL A 449 21.49 -1.96 15.12
C VAL A 449 21.55 -1.14 13.84
N TYR A 450 21.12 0.12 13.90
CA TYR A 450 21.23 1.06 12.80
C TYR A 450 22.28 2.13 13.13
N SER A 451 23.16 2.42 12.18
CA SER A 451 24.00 3.62 12.20
C SER A 451 24.05 4.29 10.83
N PRO A 452 23.95 5.63 10.75
CA PRO A 452 24.19 6.37 9.51
C PRO A 452 25.65 6.25 9.04
N LYS A 453 26.58 5.90 9.94
CA LYS A 453 27.99 5.67 9.59
C LYS A 453 28.17 4.24 9.07
N LYS A 454 28.37 4.12 7.75
CA LYS A 454 28.59 2.83 7.07
C LYS A 454 29.58 1.95 7.82
N GLY A 455 29.17 0.71 8.12
CA GLY A 455 29.99 -0.30 8.79
C GLY A 455 30.05 -0.18 10.32
N GLU A 456 29.59 0.91 10.93
CA GLU A 456 29.61 1.03 12.41
C GLU A 456 28.70 -0.01 13.07
N ALA A 457 27.49 -0.21 12.55
CA ALA A 457 26.54 -1.19 13.08
C ALA A 457 27.13 -2.61 13.09
N ARG A 458 27.68 -3.05 11.95
CA ARG A 458 28.42 -4.31 11.80
C ARG A 458 29.54 -4.42 12.81
N SER A 459 30.37 -3.38 12.90
CA SER A 459 31.53 -3.36 13.77
C SER A 459 31.15 -3.43 15.27
N LEU A 460 29.99 -2.89 15.67
CA LEU A 460 29.46 -3.02 17.02
C LEU A 460 28.99 -4.45 17.30
N VAL A 461 28.29 -5.07 16.36
CA VAL A 461 27.78 -6.45 16.47
C VAL A 461 28.93 -7.46 16.52
N GLU A 462 29.88 -7.39 15.59
CA GLU A 462 31.04 -8.31 15.53
C GLU A 462 31.90 -8.27 16.80
N ARG A 463 31.95 -7.13 17.48
CA ARG A 463 32.70 -6.95 18.74
C ARG A 463 31.88 -7.29 19.99
N GLY A 464 30.69 -7.86 19.85
CA GLY A 464 29.81 -8.20 20.98
C GLY A 464 29.41 -6.98 21.81
N ARG A 465 29.32 -5.78 21.21
CA ARG A 465 29.01 -4.54 21.92
C ARG A 465 27.51 -4.30 22.11
N ILE A 466 26.69 -5.14 21.48
CA ILE A 466 25.24 -5.08 21.56
C ILE A 466 24.80 -6.07 22.62
N VAL A 467 24.51 -5.52 23.80
CA VAL A 467 24.24 -6.30 25.01
C VAL A 467 22.95 -5.81 25.65
N PRO A 468 22.28 -6.60 26.50
CA PRO A 468 21.21 -6.06 27.35
C PRO A 468 21.77 -5.01 28.32
N ILE A 469 20.96 -4.03 28.68
CA ILE A 469 21.31 -3.03 29.70
C ILE A 469 21.23 -3.69 31.09
N SER A 470 22.29 -3.50 31.90
CA SER A 470 22.42 -3.98 33.29
C SER A 470 22.50 -2.83 34.31
#